data_AF-A0A7S0HS71-F1
#
_entry.id   AF-A0A7S0HS71-F1
#
_cell.length_a   1.000
_cell.length_b   1.000
_cell.length_c   1.000
_cell.angle_alpha   90.00
_cell.angle_beta   90.00
_cell.angle_gamma   90.00
#
_symmetry.space_group_name_H-M   'P 1'
#
loop_
_entity.id
_entity.type
_entity.pdbx_description
1 polymer ?
#
loop_
_entity_poly.entity_id
_entity_poly.type
_entity_poly.pdbx_seq_one_letter_code
_entity_poly.pdbx_strand_id
1 'polypeptide(L)'
;MSHSSPRIYPPDKITNACQQYLNCYECSRDSQCGFCYSGQDAVCTLGNLDGPMNSTLCDVGSWSYDACPSSRAWVAIFLVMLYLAFFASGIGPVPWTVNSEIYPLAVRSQANSVATVANWTTDLLVGSFAFPILLECLSASITFGIYGCAGIIGIAFTFFSLPETAGKSLEEIQ
;
A
#
# COMPACT_ATOMS: atom_id res chain seq x y z
N MET A 1 9.03 8.38 18.36
CA MET A 1 9.57 7.30 19.20
C MET A 1 8.44 6.77 20.09
N SER A 2 8.33 5.46 20.26
CA SER A 2 7.26 4.69 20.92
C SER A 2 6.09 4.25 20.03
N HIS A 3 6.33 3.09 19.41
CA HIS A 3 5.41 2.02 19.04
C HIS A 3 4.05 2.05 19.76
N SER A 4 2.97 2.00 18.98
CA SER A 4 1.62 1.68 19.46
C SER A 4 1.14 0.38 18.85
N SER A 5 2.02 -0.63 18.86
CA SER A 5 1.62 -2.03 18.85
C SER A 5 1.52 -2.46 20.32
N PRO A 6 0.47 -3.18 20.74
CA PRO A 6 0.33 -3.65 22.12
C PRO A 6 1.55 -4.47 22.53
N ARG A 7 2.02 -4.30 23.77
CA ARG A 7 3.21 -4.96 24.26
C ARG A 7 2.89 -6.44 24.50
N ILE A 8 3.66 -7.32 23.85
CA ILE A 8 3.50 -8.75 24.00
C ILE A 8 4.15 -9.18 25.32
N TYR A 9 3.35 -9.55 26.31
CA TYR A 9 3.88 -10.20 27.52
C TYR A 9 3.99 -11.70 27.23
N PRO A 10 5.17 -12.33 27.38
CA PRO A 10 5.25 -13.78 27.32
C PRO A 10 4.48 -14.37 28.51
N PRO A 11 3.43 -15.19 28.31
CA PRO A 11 2.84 -15.90 29.43
C PRO A 11 3.88 -16.90 29.94
N ASP A 12 4.32 -16.68 31.17
CA ASP A 12 5.14 -17.64 31.92
C ASP A 12 4.42 -19.00 31.91
N LYS A 13 5.06 -20.00 31.29
CA LYS A 13 4.80 -21.45 31.37
C LYS A 13 4.05 -22.17 30.23
N ILE A 14 4.04 -21.69 28.99
CA ILE A 14 3.72 -22.58 27.84
C ILE A 14 4.63 -22.27 26.64
N THR A 15 5.63 -23.13 26.38
CA THR A 15 6.54 -23.05 25.23
C THR A 15 5.80 -23.37 23.93
N ASN A 16 5.30 -22.34 23.25
CA ASN A 16 4.61 -22.45 21.96
C ASN A 16 5.47 -21.82 20.86
N ALA A 17 5.40 -22.35 19.63
CA ALA A 17 6.10 -21.77 18.48
C ALA A 17 5.78 -20.27 18.25
N CYS A 18 4.58 -19.82 18.63
CA CYS A 18 4.13 -18.44 18.47
C CYS A 18 4.72 -17.44 19.48
N GLN A 19 5.30 -17.90 20.60
CA GLN A 19 5.86 -17.00 21.63
C GLN A 19 7.17 -16.31 21.22
N GLN A 20 7.78 -16.75 20.12
CA GLN A 20 9.00 -16.14 19.59
C GLN A 20 8.77 -14.75 18.96
N TYR A 21 7.52 -14.43 18.60
CA TYR A 21 7.19 -13.19 17.91
C TYR A 21 6.99 -12.03 18.90
N LEU A 22 7.75 -10.96 18.70
CA LEU A 22 7.71 -9.73 19.52
C LEU A 22 6.79 -8.67 18.92
N ASN A 23 6.39 -8.83 17.66
CA ASN A 23 5.54 -7.92 16.93
C ASN A 23 4.25 -8.63 16.50
N CYS A 24 3.12 -7.93 16.63
CA CYS A 24 1.84 -8.43 16.15
C CYS A 24 1.89 -8.82 14.66
N TYR A 25 2.60 -8.04 13.83
CA TYR A 25 2.69 -8.30 12.39
C TYR A 25 3.37 -9.63 12.07
N GLU A 26 4.42 -9.99 12.82
CA GLU A 26 5.13 -11.26 12.63
C GLU A 26 4.30 -12.43 13.14
N CYS A 27 3.63 -12.26 14.28
CA CYS A 27 2.70 -13.23 14.84
C CYS A 27 1.53 -13.55 13.89
N SER A 28 0.90 -12.51 13.33
CA SER A 28 -0.25 -12.64 12.43
C SER A 28 0.12 -13.20 11.04
N ARG A 29 1.41 -13.25 10.69
CA ARG A 29 1.86 -13.78 9.39
C ARG A 29 2.03 -15.30 9.41
N ASP A 30 2.13 -15.90 10.59
CA ASP A 30 2.21 -17.35 10.75
C ASP A 30 0.80 -17.94 10.82
N SER A 31 0.50 -18.91 9.96
CA SER A 31 -0.82 -19.54 9.85
C SER A 31 -1.19 -20.44 11.04
N GLN A 32 -0.27 -20.69 11.98
CA GLN A 32 -0.58 -21.42 13.20
C GLN A 32 -0.78 -20.49 14.40
N CYS A 33 -0.55 -19.19 14.21
CA CYS A 33 -0.54 -18.21 15.27
C CYS A 33 -1.68 -17.21 15.09
N GLY A 34 -2.10 -16.66 16.22
CA GLY A 34 -2.98 -15.52 16.26
C GLY A 34 -2.74 -14.76 17.56
N PHE A 35 -3.43 -13.64 17.69
CA PHE A 35 -3.13 -12.66 18.71
C PHE A 35 -4.38 -12.30 19.49
N CYS A 36 -4.31 -12.49 20.81
CA CYS A 36 -5.34 -12.03 21.72
C CYS A 36 -4.92 -10.71 22.34
N TYR A 37 -5.80 -9.71 22.34
CA TYR A 37 -5.51 -8.39 22.90
C TYR A 37 -6.62 -7.91 23.83
N SER A 38 -6.23 -7.20 24.89
CA SER A 38 -7.12 -6.53 25.83
C SER A 38 -6.51 -5.17 26.17
N GLY A 39 -6.99 -4.11 25.51
CA GLY A 39 -6.42 -2.77 25.66
C GLY A 39 -4.99 -2.65 25.11
N GLN A 40 -4.00 -2.44 25.98
CA GLN A 40 -2.58 -2.32 25.62
C GLN A 40 -1.79 -3.63 25.76
N ASP A 41 -2.38 -4.61 26.45
CA ASP A 41 -1.78 -5.91 26.69
C ASP A 41 -2.25 -6.88 25.62
N ALA A 42 -1.33 -7.68 25.12
CA ALA A 42 -1.69 -8.68 24.17
C ALA A 42 -0.70 -9.84 24.13
N VAL A 43 -1.14 -10.97 23.61
CA VAL A 43 -0.44 -12.25 23.69
C VAL A 43 -0.55 -12.95 22.34
N CYS A 44 0.60 -13.31 21.77
CA CYS A 44 0.67 -14.18 20.61
C CYS A 44 0.57 -15.64 21.07
N THR A 45 -0.38 -16.38 20.51
CA THR A 45 -0.60 -17.79 20.87
C THR A 45 -1.08 -18.59 19.67
N LEU A 46 -1.07 -19.91 19.81
CA LEU A 46 -1.58 -20.80 18.78
C LEU A 46 -3.09 -20.63 18.63
N GLY A 47 -3.56 -20.57 17.40
CA GLY A 47 -4.96 -20.44 17.08
C GLY A 47 -5.21 -20.43 15.60
N ASN A 48 -6.49 -20.41 15.24
CA ASN A 48 -6.96 -20.39 13.87
C ASN A 48 -8.01 -19.27 13.69
N LEU A 49 -8.67 -19.26 12.53
CA LEU A 49 -9.78 -18.35 12.24
C LEU A 49 -10.93 -18.47 13.24
N ASP A 50 -11.15 -19.64 13.82
CA ASP A 50 -12.26 -19.91 14.76
C ASP A 50 -11.94 -19.41 16.18
N GLY A 51 -10.66 -19.32 16.55
CA GLY A 51 -10.26 -18.86 17.87
C GLY A 51 -8.86 -19.33 18.30
N PRO A 52 -8.44 -18.94 19.52
CA PRO A 52 -7.24 -19.47 20.14
C PRO A 52 -7.41 -20.97 20.45
N MET A 53 -6.37 -21.76 20.22
CA MET A 53 -6.35 -23.19 20.60
C MET A 53 -6.53 -23.39 22.10
N ASN A 54 -6.08 -22.43 22.91
CA ASN A 54 -6.30 -22.40 24.35
C ASN A 54 -7.11 -21.15 24.72
N SER A 55 -8.41 -21.34 24.97
CA SER A 55 -9.36 -20.26 25.29
C SER A 55 -9.02 -19.50 26.57
N THR A 56 -8.35 -20.13 27.55
CA THR A 56 -7.93 -19.44 28.78
C THR A 56 -6.91 -18.32 28.54
N LEU A 57 -6.17 -18.36 27.42
CA LEU A 57 -5.24 -17.30 27.04
C LEU A 57 -5.94 -16.06 26.47
N CYS A 58 -7.24 -16.15 26.16
CA CYS A 58 -8.03 -15.04 25.63
C CYS A 58 -9.37 -14.84 26.33
N ASP A 59 -9.45 -15.21 27.61
CA ASP A 59 -10.70 -15.20 28.38
C ASP A 59 -11.26 -13.77 28.60
N VAL A 60 -10.37 -12.77 28.63
CA VAL A 60 -10.69 -11.34 28.88
C VAL A 60 -10.29 -10.43 27.70
N GLY A 61 -10.16 -10.99 26.49
CA GLY A 61 -9.66 -10.28 25.32
C GLY A 61 -10.45 -10.52 24.04
N SER A 62 -10.05 -9.82 22.98
CA SER A 62 -10.54 -10.03 21.62
C SER A 62 -9.50 -10.82 20.82
N TRP A 63 -9.96 -11.83 20.09
CA TRP A 63 -9.12 -12.64 19.21
C TRP A 63 -8.97 -12.01 17.83
N SER A 64 -7.76 -12.05 17.28
CA SER A 64 -7.48 -11.67 15.89
C SER A 64 -6.45 -12.62 15.30
N TYR A 65 -6.79 -13.28 14.19
CA TYR A 65 -5.96 -14.31 13.57
C TYR A 65 -5.10 -13.79 12.40
N ASP A 66 -5.56 -12.77 11.67
CA ASP A 66 -4.88 -12.25 10.48
C ASP A 66 -4.86 -10.72 10.41
N ALA A 67 -5.02 -10.06 11.56
CA ALA A 67 -5.03 -8.60 11.62
C ALA A 67 -4.41 -8.08 12.91
N CYS A 68 -3.64 -7.00 12.78
CA CYS A 68 -3.15 -6.24 13.91
C CYS A 68 -4.09 -5.09 14.23
N PRO A 69 -4.82 -5.13 15.36
CA PRO A 69 -5.69 -4.04 15.77
C PRO A 69 -4.85 -2.79 16.04
N SER A 70 -5.21 -1.69 15.39
CA SER A 70 -4.58 -0.39 15.57
C SER A 70 -5.65 0.68 15.65
N SER A 71 -5.63 1.50 16.70
CA SER A 71 -6.56 2.62 16.88
C SER A 71 -6.46 3.68 15.76
N ARG A 72 -5.38 3.65 14.97
CA ARG A 72 -5.12 4.57 13.86
C ARG A 72 -5.29 3.91 12.48
N ALA A 73 -5.78 2.68 12.41
CA ALA A 73 -5.99 1.99 11.13
C ALA A 73 -6.91 2.79 10.18
N TRP A 74 -7.91 3.49 10.73
CA TRP A 74 -8.81 4.35 9.95
C TRP A 74 -8.08 5.47 9.21
N VAL A 75 -6.95 5.97 9.73
CA VAL A 75 -6.16 7.02 9.08
C VAL A 75 -5.57 6.49 7.77
N ALA A 76 -5.03 5.27 7.79
CA ALA A 76 -4.48 4.63 6.60
C ALA A 76 -5.58 4.42 5.55
N ILE A 77 -6.76 3.95 5.96
CA ILE A 77 -7.92 3.78 5.07
C ILE A 77 -8.31 5.11 4.45
N PHE A 78 -8.46 6.16 5.25
CA PHE A 78 -8.83 7.49 4.77
C PHE A 78 -7.81 8.03 3.75
N LEU A 79 -6.52 7.90 4.02
CA LEU A 79 -5.46 8.36 3.11
C LEU A 79 -5.44 7.57 1.79
N VAL A 80 -5.64 6.26 1.83
CA VAL A 80 -5.75 5.43 0.62
C VAL A 80 -6.98 5.85 -0.20
N MET A 81 -8.13 6.04 0.44
CA MET A 81 -9.33 6.51 -0.24
C MET A 81 -9.14 7.89 -0.88
N LEU A 82 -8.47 8.80 -0.18
CA LEU A 82 -8.14 10.12 -0.70
C LEU A 82 -7.21 10.02 -1.92
N TYR A 83 -6.18 9.19 -1.84
CA TYR A 83 -5.29 8.91 -2.97
C TYR A 83 -6.07 8.37 -4.18
N LEU A 84 -6.94 7.37 -3.96
CA LEU A 84 -7.73 6.78 -5.03
C LEU A 84 -8.68 7.80 -5.68
N ALA A 85 -9.29 8.70 -4.90
CA ALA A 85 -10.16 9.75 -5.42
C ALA A 85 -9.40 10.68 -6.39
N PHE A 86 -8.22 11.17 -5.99
CA PHE A 86 -7.39 12.02 -6.85
C PHE A 86 -6.81 11.27 -8.05
N PHE A 87 -6.41 10.00 -7.85
CA PHE A 87 -5.92 9.16 -8.94
C PHE A 87 -7.00 8.96 -9.99
N ALA A 88 -8.23 8.62 -9.58
CA ALA A 88 -9.34 8.37 -10.48
C ALA A 88 -9.77 9.60 -11.28
N SER A 89 -9.72 10.81 -10.69
CA SER A 89 -10.08 12.05 -11.40
C SER A 89 -8.93 12.67 -12.20
N GLY A 90 -7.68 12.35 -11.86
CA GLY A 90 -6.49 12.98 -12.43
C GLY A 90 -5.64 12.02 -13.26
N ILE A 91 -4.59 11.47 -12.64
CA ILE A 91 -3.57 10.67 -13.34
C ILE A 91 -4.13 9.40 -13.98
N GLY A 92 -5.25 8.87 -13.49
CA GLY A 92 -5.90 7.68 -14.04
C GLY A 92 -6.33 7.88 -15.50
N PRO A 93 -7.25 8.81 -15.81
CA PRO A 93 -7.73 9.01 -17.18
C PRO A 93 -6.92 10.02 -18.02
N VAL A 94 -6.38 11.08 -17.40
CA VAL A 94 -5.85 12.25 -18.15
C VAL A 94 -4.72 11.89 -19.13
N PRO A 95 -3.69 11.11 -18.77
CA PRO A 95 -2.61 10.77 -19.70
C PRO A 95 -3.10 10.02 -20.95
N TRP A 96 -4.12 9.18 -20.82
CA TRP A 96 -4.70 8.45 -21.96
C TRP A 96 -5.46 9.39 -22.90
N THR A 97 -6.21 10.33 -22.33
CA THR A 97 -6.89 11.39 -23.10
C THR A 97 -5.87 12.25 -23.84
N VAL A 98 -4.85 12.77 -23.14
CA VAL A 98 -3.83 13.64 -23.71
C VAL A 98 -3.05 12.94 -24.83
N ASN A 99 -2.67 11.67 -24.65
CA ASN A 99 -2.04 10.88 -25.71
C ASN A 99 -2.92 10.78 -26.97
N SER A 100 -4.25 10.72 -26.82
CA SER A 100 -5.15 10.69 -27.98
C SER A 100 -5.29 12.03 -28.71
N GLU A 101 -5.02 13.15 -28.04
CA GLU A 101 -5.18 14.52 -28.56
C GLU A 101 -3.89 15.05 -29.21
N ILE A 102 -2.72 14.79 -28.59
CA ILE A 102 -1.44 15.36 -29.02
C ILE A 102 -0.93 14.71 -30.31
N TYR A 103 -1.16 13.41 -30.52
CA TYR A 103 -0.60 12.72 -31.68
C TYR A 103 -1.40 12.96 -32.96
N PRO A 104 -0.72 13.31 -34.08
CA PRO A 104 -1.37 13.48 -35.37
C PRO A 104 -1.99 12.17 -35.86
N LEU A 105 -3.12 12.29 -36.57
CA LEU A 105 -3.96 11.16 -36.97
C LEU A 105 -3.19 10.03 -37.67
N ALA A 106 -2.20 10.37 -38.49
CA ALA A 106 -1.43 9.40 -39.28
C ALA A 106 -0.60 8.41 -38.42
N VAL A 107 -0.14 8.82 -37.23
CA VAL A 107 0.76 8.01 -36.39
C VAL A 107 0.20 7.70 -35.01
N ARG A 108 -1.01 8.19 -34.69
CA ARG A 108 -1.61 8.08 -33.36
C ARG A 108 -1.66 6.67 -32.81
N SER A 109 -2.04 5.68 -33.63
CA SER A 109 -2.12 4.29 -33.18
C SER A 109 -0.75 3.72 -32.80
N GLN A 110 0.28 4.02 -33.59
CA GLN A 110 1.66 3.60 -33.32
C GLN A 110 2.21 4.31 -32.09
N ALA A 111 2.06 5.62 -31.99
CA ALA A 111 2.51 6.41 -30.85
C ALA A 111 1.85 5.95 -29.53
N ASN A 112 0.52 5.75 -29.54
CA ASN A 112 -0.20 5.21 -28.37
C ASN A 112 0.26 3.81 -27.99
N SER A 113 0.56 2.95 -28.96
CA SER A 113 1.04 1.60 -28.66
C SER A 113 2.40 1.61 -27.96
N VAL A 114 3.33 2.46 -28.40
CA VAL A 114 4.65 2.63 -27.76
C VAL A 114 4.49 3.23 -26.35
N ALA A 115 3.67 4.26 -26.19
CA ALA A 115 3.38 4.86 -24.89
C ALA A 115 2.77 3.84 -23.92
N THR A 116 1.86 2.99 -24.40
CA THR A 116 1.22 1.94 -23.60
C THR A 116 2.23 0.89 -23.15
N VAL A 117 3.10 0.42 -24.05
CA VAL A 117 4.17 -0.52 -23.70
C VAL A 117 5.11 0.09 -22.66
N ALA A 118 5.53 1.34 -22.84
CA ALA A 118 6.38 2.04 -21.88
C ALA A 118 5.71 2.15 -20.50
N ASN A 119 4.42 2.50 -20.46
CA ASN A 119 3.64 2.58 -19.23
C ASN A 119 3.61 1.24 -18.48
N TRP A 120 3.16 0.17 -19.14
CA TRP A 120 3.03 -1.14 -18.50
C TRP A 120 4.37 -1.77 -18.14
N THR A 121 5.42 -1.51 -18.93
CA THR A 121 6.79 -1.94 -18.59
C THR A 121 7.26 -1.25 -17.32
N THR A 122 7.03 0.07 -17.20
CA THR A 122 7.40 0.83 -16.01
C THR A 122 6.61 0.37 -14.79
N ASP A 123 5.31 0.14 -14.95
CA ASP A 123 4.44 -0.39 -13.89
C ASP A 123 4.92 -1.76 -13.39
N LEU A 124 5.27 -2.67 -14.30
CA LEU A 124 5.84 -3.96 -13.94
C LEU A 124 7.18 -3.83 -13.20
N LEU A 125 8.09 -2.99 -13.72
CA LEU A 125 9.39 -2.77 -13.09
C LEU A 125 9.26 -2.17 -11.69
N VAL A 126 8.38 -1.18 -11.53
CA VAL A 126 8.17 -0.51 -10.25
C VAL A 126 7.41 -1.41 -9.28
N GLY A 127 6.28 -1.97 -9.69
CA GLY A 127 5.37 -2.71 -8.82
C GLY A 127 5.90 -4.09 -8.42
N SER A 128 6.53 -4.82 -9.34
CA SER A 128 7.00 -6.18 -9.07
C SER A 128 8.43 -6.24 -8.55
N PHE A 129 9.27 -5.24 -8.85
CA PHE A 129 10.68 -5.27 -8.46
C PHE A 129 11.05 -4.12 -7.52
N ALA A 130 10.96 -2.87 -7.96
CA ALA A 130 11.50 -1.76 -7.18
C ALA A 130 10.76 -1.58 -5.84
N PHE A 131 9.43 -1.63 -5.83
CA PHE A 131 8.63 -1.36 -4.63
C PHE A 131 8.84 -2.42 -3.53
N PRO A 132 8.75 -3.75 -3.82
CA PRO A 132 9.05 -4.77 -2.81
C PRO A 132 10.49 -4.70 -2.30
N ILE A 133 11.48 -4.52 -3.20
CA ILE A 133 12.90 -4.40 -2.81
C ILE A 133 13.10 -3.22 -1.86
N LEU A 134 12.50 -2.06 -2.17
CA LEU A 134 12.59 -0.88 -1.30
C LEU A 134 11.86 -1.09 0.03
N LEU A 135 10.76 -1.84 0.08
CA LEU A 135 10.11 -2.19 1.36
C LEU A 135 10.92 -3.16 2.22
N GLU A 136 11.73 -4.02 1.61
CA GLU A 136 12.62 -4.93 2.35
C GLU A 136 13.88 -4.22 2.84
N CYS A 137 14.45 -3.35 2.00
CA CYS A 137 15.69 -2.63 2.32
C CYS A 137 15.46 -1.37 3.17
N LEU A 138 14.29 -0.73 3.05
CA LEU A 138 13.93 0.50 3.75
C LEU A 138 12.61 0.30 4.51
N SER A 139 12.32 1.19 5.46
CA SER A 139 11.00 1.20 6.10
C SER A 139 9.91 1.68 5.12
N ALA A 140 8.69 1.16 5.30
CA ALA A 140 7.52 1.58 4.51
C ALA A 140 7.36 3.10 4.43
N SER A 141 7.56 3.81 5.54
CA SER A 141 7.46 5.28 5.62
C SER A 141 8.39 5.99 4.64
N ILE A 142 9.63 5.51 4.52
CA ILE A 142 10.64 6.07 3.61
C ILE A 142 10.28 5.71 2.17
N THR A 143 9.93 4.45 1.91
CA THR A 143 9.55 3.98 0.57
C THR A 143 8.38 4.78 0.00
N PHE A 144 7.29 4.92 0.75
CA PHE A 144 6.16 5.76 0.33
C PHE A 144 6.55 7.23 0.17
N GLY A 145 7.47 7.75 0.99
CA GLY A 145 8.01 9.10 0.84
C GLY A 145 8.77 9.31 -0.47
N ILE A 146 9.59 8.34 -0.89
CA ILE A 146 10.32 8.38 -2.16
C ILE A 146 9.34 8.43 -3.34
N TYR A 147 8.34 7.54 -3.37
CA TYR A 147 7.34 7.55 -4.44
C TYR A 147 6.46 8.81 -4.42
N GLY A 148 6.15 9.34 -3.24
CA GLY A 148 5.48 10.64 -3.11
C GLY A 148 6.29 11.78 -3.72
N CYS A 149 7.59 11.83 -3.46
CA CYS A 149 8.49 12.82 -4.07
C CYS A 149 8.59 12.66 -5.59
N ALA A 150 8.70 11.41 -6.08
CA ALA A 150 8.69 11.13 -7.51
C ALA A 150 7.38 11.59 -8.18
N GLY A 151 6.24 11.42 -7.51
CA GLY A 151 4.95 11.95 -7.96
C GLY A 151 4.93 13.48 -8.06
N ILE A 152 5.48 14.19 -7.08
CA ILE A 152 5.60 15.66 -7.12
C ILE A 152 6.48 16.12 -8.29
N ILE A 153 7.61 15.44 -8.51
CA ILE A 153 8.49 15.72 -9.66
C ILE A 153 7.74 15.47 -10.97
N GLY A 154 6.97 14.38 -11.06
CA GLY A 154 6.12 14.06 -12.20
C GLY A 154 5.10 15.17 -12.48
N ILE A 155 4.38 15.63 -11.45
CA ILE A 155 3.43 16.74 -11.56
C ILE A 155 4.13 18.01 -12.07
N ALA A 156 5.30 18.35 -11.51
CA ALA A 156 6.06 19.51 -11.97
C ALA A 156 6.48 19.37 -13.44
N PHE A 157 6.99 18.20 -13.84
CA PHE A 157 7.36 17.91 -15.22
C PHE A 157 6.17 18.05 -16.17
N THR A 158 5.03 17.45 -15.83
CA THR A 158 3.78 17.55 -16.60
C THR A 158 3.34 19.00 -16.73
N PHE A 159 3.34 19.76 -15.64
CA PHE A 159 2.92 21.17 -15.64
C PHE A 159 3.77 22.06 -16.53
N PHE A 160 5.10 21.84 -16.60
CA PHE A 160 5.98 22.65 -17.44
C PHE A 160 6.14 22.14 -18.87
N SER A 161 5.98 20.83 -19.10
CA SER A 161 6.32 20.21 -20.39
C SER A 161 5.11 19.94 -21.28
N LEU A 162 3.92 19.78 -20.72
CA LEU A 162 2.70 19.60 -21.51
C LEU A 162 2.04 20.96 -21.78
N PRO A 163 1.87 21.35 -23.07
CA PRO A 163 1.04 22.49 -23.40
C PRO A 163 -0.42 22.15 -23.10
N GLU A 164 -1.19 23.13 -22.63
CA GLU A 164 -2.62 22.97 -22.36
C GLU A 164 -3.36 22.58 -23.66
N THR A 165 -3.98 21.39 -23.65
CA THR A 165 -4.79 20.86 -24.77
C THR A 165 -6.28 21.11 -24.58
N ALA A 166 -6.75 21.49 -23.38
CA ALA A 166 -8.17 21.69 -23.13
C ALA A 166 -8.74 22.85 -23.97
N GLY A 167 -9.86 22.56 -24.65
CA GLY A 167 -10.65 23.57 -25.37
C GLY A 167 -10.09 24.01 -26.73
N LYS A 168 -9.00 23.39 -27.22
CA LYS A 168 -8.47 23.61 -28.56
C LYS A 168 -8.99 22.57 -29.54
N SER A 169 -9.16 22.94 -30.81
CA SER A 169 -9.50 21.93 -31.83
C SER A 169 -8.29 21.03 -32.12
N LEU A 170 -8.55 19.81 -32.61
CA LEU A 170 -7.46 18.89 -32.99
C LEU A 170 -6.57 19.47 -34.10
N GLU A 171 -7.11 20.36 -34.96
CA GLU A 171 -6.33 21.06 -35.98
C GLU A 171 -5.46 22.19 -35.41
N GLU A 172 -5.78 22.75 -34.25
CA GLU A 172 -4.97 23.80 -33.61
C GLU A 172 -3.80 23.23 -32.78
N ILE A 173 -3.91 21.95 -32.40
CA ILE A 173 -2.89 21.22 -31.62
C ILE A 173 -1.83 20.57 -32.54
N GLN A 174 -2.21 20.24 -33.78
CA GLN A 174 -1.40 19.50 -34.77
C GLN A 174 -0.78 20.42 -35.82
#